data_AF-A0A960NVQ5-F1
#
_entry.id   AF-A0A960NVQ5-F1
#
_cell.length_a   1.000
_cell.length_b   1.000
_cell.length_c   1.000
_cell.angle_alpha   90.00
_cell.angle_beta   90.00
_cell.angle_gamma   90.00
#
_symmetry.space_group_name_H-M   'P 1'
#
loop_
_entity.id
_entity.type
_entity.pdbx_description
1 polymer ?
#
loop_
_entity_poly.entity_id
_entity_poly.type
_entity_poly.pdbx_seq_one_letter_code
_entity_poly.pdbx_strand_id
1 'polypeptide(L)'
;MNPKKQLIHDLQVFLWQFEQGGYSRSAMHDILSRLERVLEGDGEVLGDPIHQHVERMLRDCRAYALGGGDPKKVVYDLDQLRQDLE
;
A
#
# COMPACT_ATOMS: atom_id res chain seq x y z
N MET A 1 7.27 -4.75 -18.09
CA MET A 1 6.04 -4.22 -17.46
C MET A 1 6.45 -2.98 -16.67
N ASN A 2 5.68 -1.88 -16.66
CA ASN A 2 6.08 -0.67 -15.94
C ASN A 2 5.72 -0.83 -14.43
N PRO A 3 6.69 -0.88 -13.50
CA PRO A 3 6.45 -1.12 -12.08
C PRO A 3 5.47 -0.13 -11.44
N LYS A 4 5.57 1.14 -11.84
CA LYS A 4 4.69 2.22 -11.40
C LYS A 4 3.23 1.95 -11.78
N LYS A 5 2.97 1.52 -13.03
CA LYS A 5 1.61 1.19 -13.49
C LYS A 5 1.05 -0.05 -12.78
N GLN A 6 1.89 -1.04 -12.48
CA GLN A 6 1.47 -2.22 -11.74
C GLN A 6 1.09 -1.87 -10.30
N LEU A 7 1.89 -1.03 -9.65
CA LEU A 7 1.63 -0.54 -8.30
C LEU A 7 0.32 0.26 -8.22
N ILE A 8 0.07 1.18 -9.15
CA ILE A 8 -1.20 1.94 -9.23
C ILE A 8 -2.39 0.99 -9.34
N HIS A 9 -2.30 0.00 -10.23
CA HIS A 9 -3.36 -0.98 -10.42
C HIS A 9 -3.59 -1.82 -9.14
N ASP A 10 -2.54 -2.29 -8.49
CA ASP A 10 -2.64 -3.07 -7.26
C ASP A 10 -3.24 -2.24 -6.10
N LEU A 11 -2.90 -0.95 -6.01
CA LEU A 11 -3.50 -0.03 -5.05
C LEU A 11 -5.00 0.20 -5.34
N GLN A 12 -5.38 0.39 -6.60
CA GLN A 12 -6.79 0.54 -7.01
C GLN A 12 -7.61 -0.71 -6.66
N VAL A 13 -7.09 -1.91 -6.98
CA VAL A 13 -7.75 -3.18 -6.64
C VAL A 13 -7.90 -3.31 -5.14
N PHE A 14 -6.86 -2.93 -4.37
CA PHE A 14 -6.95 -2.97 -2.93
C PHE A 14 -8.00 -2.00 -2.36
N LEU A 15 -7.99 -0.72 -2.76
CA LEU A 15 -8.94 0.28 -2.30
C LEU A 15 -10.38 -0.13 -2.65
N TRP A 16 -10.58 -0.73 -3.81
CA TRP A 16 -11.88 -1.28 -4.19
C TRP A 16 -12.29 -2.47 -3.32
N GLN A 17 -11.39 -3.44 -3.09
CA GLN A 17 -11.62 -4.54 -2.13
C GLN A 17 -11.85 -4.00 -0.72
N PHE A 18 -11.28 -2.84 -0.42
CA PHE A 18 -11.60 -2.06 0.76
C PHE A 18 -13.08 -1.74 0.74
N GLU A 19 -13.53 -0.80 -0.06
CA GLU A 19 -14.91 -0.33 0.01
C GLU A 19 -15.99 -1.42 -0.06
N GLN A 20 -15.72 -2.57 -0.67
CA GLN A 20 -16.66 -3.67 -0.83
C GLN A 20 -16.74 -4.68 0.35
N GLY A 21 -15.71 -4.88 1.17
CA GLY A 21 -15.56 -6.14 1.92
C GLY A 21 -15.05 -6.12 3.38
N GLY A 22 -14.54 -5.01 3.92
CA GLY A 22 -14.37 -4.84 5.38
C GLY A 22 -13.14 -5.43 6.10
N TYR A 23 -11.99 -5.64 5.44
CA TYR A 23 -10.67 -6.06 6.01
C TYR A 23 -10.70 -7.16 7.06
N SER A 24 -10.46 -8.39 6.60
CA SER A 24 -9.70 -9.28 7.45
C SER A 24 -8.25 -8.79 7.53
N ARG A 25 -7.59 -8.99 8.67
CA ARG A 25 -6.14 -8.81 8.81
C ARG A 25 -5.34 -9.57 7.74
N SER A 26 -5.90 -10.67 7.20
CA SER A 26 -5.27 -11.45 6.14
C SER A 26 -5.13 -10.66 4.84
N ALA A 27 -6.15 -9.89 4.43
CA ALA A 27 -6.07 -9.06 3.24
C ALA A 27 -4.94 -8.03 3.39
N MET A 28 -4.81 -7.42 4.58
CA MET A 28 -3.75 -6.45 4.87
C MET A 28 -2.34 -7.04 4.78
N HIS A 29 -2.16 -8.30 5.19
CA HIS A 29 -0.89 -9.01 5.04
C HIS A 29 -0.49 -9.20 3.57
N ASP A 30 -1.44 -9.50 2.68
CA ASP A 30 -1.14 -9.69 1.25
C ASP A 30 -0.65 -8.39 0.59
N ILE A 31 -1.20 -7.24 0.98
CA ILE A 31 -0.75 -5.93 0.47
C ILE A 31 0.59 -5.54 1.05
N LEU A 32 0.81 -5.78 2.35
CA LEU A 32 2.11 -5.58 2.98
C LEU A 32 3.20 -6.31 2.20
N SER A 33 2.99 -7.59 1.89
CA SER A 33 3.96 -8.36 1.10
C SER A 33 4.15 -7.85 -0.33
N ARG A 34 3.13 -7.24 -0.95
CA ARG A 34 3.27 -6.62 -2.28
C ARG A 34 4.02 -5.29 -2.22
N LEU A 35 3.69 -4.43 -1.26
CA LEU A 35 4.38 -3.15 -1.04
C LEU A 35 5.84 -3.36 -0.64
N GLU A 36 6.14 -4.37 0.17
CA GLU A 36 7.51 -4.77 0.52
C GLU A 36 8.30 -5.18 -0.72
N ARG A 37 7.72 -6.01 -1.60
CA ARG A 37 8.37 -6.40 -2.86
C ARG A 37 8.64 -5.21 -3.78
N VAL A 38 7.75 -4.22 -3.80
CA VAL A 38 7.92 -3.01 -4.60
C VAL A 38 9.07 -2.16 -4.06
N LEU A 39 9.22 -2.05 -2.73
CA LEU A 39 10.39 -1.39 -2.13
C LEU A 39 11.69 -2.15 -2.37
N GLU A 40 11.67 -3.48 -2.23
CA GLU A 40 12.84 -4.33 -2.38
C GLU A 40 13.31 -4.44 -3.84
N GLY A 41 12.39 -4.43 -4.80
CA GLY A 41 12.69 -4.66 -6.22
C GLY A 41 12.77 -3.39 -7.07
N ASP A 42 11.95 -2.38 -6.77
CA ASP A 42 11.73 -1.22 -7.63
C ASP A 42 11.91 0.13 -6.90
N GLY A 43 12.35 0.10 -5.63
CA GLY A 43 12.51 1.30 -4.79
C GLY A 43 13.49 2.33 -5.35
N GLU A 44 14.52 1.90 -6.10
CA GLU A 44 15.42 2.80 -6.85
C GLU A 44 14.77 3.44 -8.07
N VAL A 45 13.73 2.81 -8.63
CA VAL A 45 13.06 3.25 -9.88
C VAL A 45 11.92 4.24 -9.59
N LEU A 46 11.33 4.17 -8.40
CA LEU A 46 10.18 5.00 -8.01
C LEU A 46 10.59 6.34 -7.40
N GLY A 47 11.85 6.52 -6.98
CA GLY A 47 12.38 7.76 -6.42
C GLY A 47 12.07 7.95 -4.92
N ASP A 48 12.89 8.77 -4.26
CA ASP A 48 12.89 8.95 -2.79
C ASP A 48 11.53 9.32 -2.16
N PRO A 49 10.68 10.19 -2.75
CA PRO A 49 9.41 10.57 -2.13
C PRO A 49 8.42 9.40 -2.06
N ILE A 50 8.36 8.59 -3.11
CA ILE A 50 7.49 7.41 -3.17
C ILE A 50 8.02 6.34 -2.22
N HIS A 51 9.34 6.18 -2.14
CA HIS A 51 9.96 5.26 -1.20
C HIS A 51 9.58 5.56 0.25
N GLN A 52 9.73 6.82 0.68
CA GLN A 52 9.38 7.25 2.04
C GLN A 52 7.88 7.09 2.35
N HIS A 53 7.02 7.33 1.36
CA HIS A 53 5.58 7.19 1.52
C HIS A 53 5.18 5.72 1.66
N VAL A 54 5.75 4.82 0.84
CA VAL A 54 5.52 3.36 0.95
C VAL A 54 6.08 2.81 2.28
N GLU A 55 7.24 3.26 2.75
CA GLU A 55 7.78 2.87 4.06
C GLU A 55 6.86 3.28 5.22
N ARG A 56 6.33 4.52 5.18
CA ARG A 56 5.36 4.99 6.19
C ARG A 56 4.12 4.11 6.19
N MET A 57 3.63 3.74 5.01
CA MET A 57 2.45 2.88 4.86
C MET A 57 2.68 1.45 5.33
N LEU A 58 3.84 0.85 5.05
CA LEU A 58 4.18 -0.46 5.60
C LEU A 58 4.13 -0.44 7.13
N ARG A 59 4.59 0.65 7.74
CA ARG A 59 4.53 0.83 9.19
C ARG A 59 3.09 0.88 9.70
N ASP A 60 2.22 1.65 9.05
CA ASP A 60 0.80 1.79 9.43
C ASP A 60 -0.01 0.50 9.17
N CYS A 61 0.20 -0.17 8.04
CA CYS A 61 -0.41 -1.46 7.72
C CYS A 61 0.04 -2.56 8.69
N ARG A 62 1.34 -2.61 9.05
CA ARG A 62 1.87 -3.57 10.05
C ARG A 62 1.25 -3.32 11.42
N ALA A 63 1.12 -2.05 11.82
CA ALA A 63 0.48 -1.68 13.06
C ALA A 63 -0.97 -2.21 13.09
N TYR A 64 -1.75 -1.94 12.04
CA TYR A 64 -3.13 -2.44 11.93
C TYR A 64 -3.20 -3.97 11.96
N ALA A 65 -2.31 -4.67 11.24
CA ALA A 65 -2.24 -6.14 11.24
C ALA A 65 -1.96 -6.73 12.63
N LEU A 66 -1.17 -6.04 13.47
CA LEU A 66 -0.90 -6.39 14.86
C LEU A 66 -2.04 -6.03 15.83
N GLY A 67 -3.17 -5.51 15.31
CA GLY A 67 -4.34 -5.13 16.10
C GLY A 67 -4.28 -3.71 16.67
N GLY A 68 -3.28 -2.91 16.29
CA GLY A 68 -3.15 -1.52 16.71
C GLY A 68 -3.02 -0.57 15.52
N GLY A 69 -4.07 0.11 15.12
CA GLY A 69 -4.01 1.04 13.99
C GLY A 69 -5.41 1.40 13.51
N ASP A 70 -5.55 2.55 12.85
CA ASP A 70 -6.82 2.96 12.25
C ASP A 70 -6.88 2.48 10.79
N PRO A 71 -7.79 1.55 10.45
CA PRO A 71 -7.94 1.07 9.07
C PRO A 71 -8.31 2.20 8.10
N LYS A 72 -9.02 3.25 8.54
CA LYS A 72 -9.33 4.40 7.67
C LYS A 72 -8.09 5.20 7.31
N LYS A 73 -7.14 5.32 8.23
CA LYS A 73 -5.87 5.99 7.98
C LYS A 73 -5.06 5.23 6.93
N VAL A 74 -5.03 3.90 7.05
CA VAL A 74 -4.36 3.01 6.08
C VAL A 74 -4.92 3.19 4.67
N VAL A 75 -6.25 3.26 4.50
CA VAL A 75 -6.89 3.56 3.20
C VAL A 75 -6.47 4.90 2.67
N TYR A 76 -6.56 5.91 3.52
CA TYR A 76 -6.28 7.27 3.13
C TYR A 76 -4.85 7.39 2.60
N ASP A 77 -3.88 6.78 3.29
CA ASP A 77 -2.50 6.74 2.83
C ASP A 77 -2.34 5.93 1.52
N LEU A 78 -3.10 4.83 1.32
CA LEU A 78 -3.10 4.01 0.11
C LEU A 78 -3.68 4.74 -1.11
N ASP A 79 -4.76 5.51 -0.95
CA ASP A 79 -5.30 6.35 -2.01
C ASP A 79 -4.40 7.54 -2.31
N GLN A 80 -3.79 8.15 -1.28
CA GLN A 80 -2.81 9.22 -1.49
C GLN A 80 -1.62 8.74 -2.32
N LEU A 81 -1.09 7.54 -2.03
CA LEU A 81 -0.01 6.96 -2.82
C LEU A 81 -0.43 6.74 -4.27
N ARG A 82 -1.64 6.23 -4.51
CA ARG A 82 -2.17 6.07 -5.86
C ARG A 82 -2.19 7.40 -6.62
N GLN A 83 -2.67 8.46 -5.98
CA GLN A 83 -2.73 9.81 -6.57
C GLN A 83 -1.34 10.37 -6.87
N ASP A 84 -0.37 10.19 -5.96
CA ASP A 84 1.01 10.67 -6.15
C ASP A 84 1.74 9.90 -7.28
N LEU A 85 1.27 8.70 -7.60
CA LEU A 85 1.75 7.88 -8.71
C LEU A 85 1.03 8.19 -10.04
N GLU A 86 -0.10 8.89 -10.10
CA GLU A 86 -0.75 9.23 -11.38
C GLU A 86 -0.03 10.38 -12.11
#